data_AF-A0A4R5X5Z8-F1
#
_entry.id   AF-A0A4R5X5Z8-F1
#
_cell.length_a   1.000
_cell.length_b   1.000
_cell.length_c   1.000
_cell.angle_alpha   90.00
_cell.angle_beta   90.00
_cell.angle_gamma   90.00
#
_symmetry.space_group_name_H-M   'P 1'
#
loop_
_entity.id
_entity.type
_entity.pdbx_description
1 polymer ?
#
loop_
_entity_poly.entity_id
_entity_poly.type
_entity_poly.pdbx_seq_one_letter_code
_entity_poly.pdbx_strand_id
1 'polypeptide(L)'
;MKRALGNDELHRRLTRNATIANRMATVQASLSGRRRLCMTELFVPGGSAEQFTAWFNDITFSSNEYELVRACPDHFVLRFVGGRQEVLETNGGSPLTALFDIDYGDVSSITTPVDPAFPYRLDGVAVGSNGKPIGGVRHQFRDTPDGIHARLLVEFPLAMIGTVVRGHRWHLACEFSNWIEAALAADKA
;
A
#
# COMPACT_ATOMS: atom_id res chain seq x y z
N MET A 1 3.67 -9.89 19.17
CA MET A 1 5.03 -10.41 18.86
C MET A 1 5.90 -9.38 18.10
N LYS A 2 5.46 -8.77 16.98
CA LYS A 2 6.21 -7.67 16.31
C LYS A 2 6.05 -6.29 16.99
N ARG A 3 4.82 -5.88 17.29
CA ARG A 3 4.50 -4.58 17.92
C ARG A 3 5.22 -4.32 19.26
N ALA A 4 5.52 -5.39 20.01
CA ALA A 4 6.23 -5.28 21.29
C ALA A 4 7.69 -4.83 21.14
N LEU A 5 8.27 -4.91 19.94
CA LEU A 5 9.63 -4.44 19.66
C LEU A 5 9.69 -2.90 19.56
N GLY A 6 8.59 -2.25 19.16
CA GLY A 6 8.57 -0.83 18.82
C GLY A 6 9.23 -0.54 17.46
N ASN A 7 8.95 0.65 16.91
CA ASN A 7 9.36 1.01 15.55
C ASN A 7 10.88 1.10 15.43
N ASP A 8 11.58 1.69 16.40
CA ASP A 8 13.05 1.83 16.37
C ASP A 8 13.77 0.48 16.26
N GLU A 9 13.31 -0.51 17.02
CA GLU A 9 13.91 -1.85 17.00
C GLU A 9 13.57 -2.61 15.71
N LEU A 10 12.36 -2.44 15.17
CA LEU A 10 11.99 -3.00 13.87
C LEU A 10 12.86 -2.42 12.76
N HIS A 11 13.02 -1.10 12.72
CA HIS A 11 13.93 -0.41 11.80
C HIS A 11 15.34 -0.93 11.95
N ARG A 12 15.90 -0.99 13.17
CA ARG A 12 17.26 -1.47 13.43
C ARG A 12 17.48 -2.90 12.92
N ARG A 13 16.54 -3.82 13.17
CA ARG A 13 16.65 -5.22 12.72
C ARG A 13 16.53 -5.38 11.21
N LEU A 14 15.73 -4.54 10.56
CA LEU A 14 15.38 -4.67 9.14
C LEU A 14 16.23 -3.75 8.24
N THR A 15 17.03 -2.86 8.82
CA THR A 15 17.85 -1.85 8.10
C THR A 15 18.68 -2.47 6.97
N ARG A 16 19.30 -3.64 7.20
CA ARG A 16 20.10 -4.31 6.16
C ARG A 16 19.25 -4.70 4.95
N ASN A 17 18.11 -5.34 5.18
CA ASN A 17 17.21 -5.76 4.10
C ASN A 17 16.63 -4.54 3.38
N ALA A 18 16.17 -3.54 4.14
CA ALA A 18 15.65 -2.28 3.63
C ALA A 18 16.66 -1.54 2.75
N THR A 19 17.93 -1.49 3.15
CA THR A 19 19.00 -0.84 2.37
C THR A 19 19.22 -1.54 1.04
N ILE A 20 19.21 -2.88 1.02
CA ILE A 20 19.37 -3.66 -0.21
C ILE A 20 18.15 -3.46 -1.12
N ALA A 21 16.95 -3.58 -0.58
CA ALA A 21 15.69 -3.38 -1.32
C ALA A 21 15.62 -1.98 -1.95
N ASN A 22 15.96 -0.94 -1.19
CA ASN A 22 15.96 0.45 -1.68
C ASN A 22 16.95 0.67 -2.84
N ARG A 23 18.16 0.10 -2.76
CA ARG A 23 19.13 0.16 -3.86
C ARG A 23 18.60 -0.55 -5.11
N MET A 24 18.03 -1.74 -4.95
CA MET A 24 17.43 -2.48 -6.05
C MET A 24 16.28 -1.71 -6.70
N ALA A 25 15.35 -1.18 -5.90
CA ALA A 25 14.21 -0.39 -6.38
C ALA A 25 14.68 0.87 -7.14
N THR A 26 15.65 1.60 -6.58
CA THR A 26 16.24 2.79 -7.21
C THR A 26 16.85 2.48 -8.57
N VAL A 27 17.64 1.40 -8.66
CA VAL A 27 18.27 0.95 -9.92
C VAL A 27 17.19 0.55 -10.92
N GLN A 28 16.23 -0.30 -10.52
CA GLN A 28 15.14 -0.74 -11.38
C GLN A 28 14.32 0.44 -11.94
N ALA A 29 14.01 1.44 -11.10
CA ALA A 29 13.33 2.67 -11.48
C ALA A 29 14.18 3.58 -12.38
N SER A 30 15.51 3.45 -12.40
CA SER A 30 16.38 4.17 -13.35
C SER A 30 16.39 3.57 -14.75
N LEU A 31 16.06 2.28 -14.90
CA LEU A 31 16.20 1.58 -16.19
C LEU A 31 15.14 2.00 -17.20
N SER A 32 13.94 2.40 -16.75
CA SER A 32 12.84 2.80 -17.61
C SER A 32 11.78 3.56 -16.82
N GLY A 33 11.08 4.50 -17.46
CA GLY A 33 9.85 5.09 -16.93
C GLY A 33 8.61 4.19 -17.07
N ARG A 34 8.72 3.04 -17.75
CA ARG A 34 7.63 2.08 -17.89
C ARG A 34 7.35 1.36 -16.56
N ARG A 35 6.08 1.01 -16.35
CA ARG A 35 5.60 0.35 -15.14
C ARG A 35 5.17 -1.08 -15.38
N ARG A 36 5.35 -1.92 -14.36
CA ARG A 36 4.74 -3.24 -14.25
C ARG A 36 3.57 -3.14 -13.29
N LEU A 37 2.37 -3.37 -13.80
CA LEU A 37 1.14 -3.24 -13.02
C LEU A 37 0.90 -4.48 -12.17
N CYS A 38 0.67 -4.26 -10.88
CA CYS A 38 0.11 -5.23 -9.95
C CYS A 38 -1.32 -4.78 -9.66
N MET A 39 -2.30 -5.63 -9.94
CA MET A 39 -3.70 -5.32 -9.73
C MET A 39 -4.41 -6.51 -9.09
N THR A 40 -5.23 -6.21 -8.10
CA THR A 40 -6.17 -7.11 -7.44
C THR A 40 -7.54 -6.42 -7.40
N GLU A 41 -8.61 -7.13 -7.74
CA GLU A 41 -9.98 -6.64 -7.58
C GLU A 41 -10.68 -7.46 -6.48
N LEU A 42 -11.36 -6.76 -5.58
CA LEU A 42 -12.19 -7.35 -4.54
C LEU A 42 -13.64 -6.92 -4.74
N PHE A 43 -14.54 -7.87 -4.62
CA PHE A 43 -15.98 -7.67 -4.62
C PHE A 43 -16.48 -8.12 -3.24
N VAL A 44 -16.83 -7.15 -2.39
CA VAL A 44 -17.17 -7.39 -0.99
C VAL A 44 -18.66 -7.16 -0.79
N PRO A 45 -19.42 -8.18 -0.34
CA PRO A 45 -20.83 -8.00 -0.02
C PRO A 45 -21.05 -7.08 1.18
N GLY A 46 -22.00 -6.15 1.05
CA GLY A 46 -22.37 -5.19 2.07
C GLY A 46 -21.38 -4.03 2.24
N GLY A 47 -21.85 -3.01 2.97
CA GLY A 47 -21.09 -1.78 3.20
C GLY A 47 -21.14 -0.79 2.05
N SER A 48 -20.47 0.35 2.24
CA SER A 48 -20.27 1.38 1.23
C SER A 48 -18.79 1.65 0.99
N ALA A 49 -18.42 1.85 -0.27
CA ALA A 49 -17.11 2.33 -0.68
C ALA A 49 -16.81 3.72 -0.09
N GLU A 50 -17.82 4.58 0.04
CA GLU A 50 -17.67 5.89 0.68
C GLU A 50 -17.23 5.76 2.13
N GLN A 51 -18.00 4.99 2.91
CA GLN A 51 -17.72 4.76 4.33
C GLN A 51 -16.37 4.09 4.53
N PHE A 52 -16.06 3.06 3.73
CA PHE A 52 -14.77 2.39 3.79
C PHE A 52 -13.62 3.36 3.50
N THR A 53 -13.72 4.16 2.42
CA THR A 53 -12.63 5.10 2.07
C THR A 53 -12.49 6.23 3.07
N ALA A 54 -13.59 6.73 3.65
CA ALA A 54 -13.54 7.71 4.74
C ALA A 54 -12.81 7.13 5.97
N TRP A 55 -13.18 5.91 6.40
CA TRP A 55 -12.54 5.21 7.50
C TRP A 55 -11.06 4.92 7.21
N PHE A 56 -10.74 4.45 6.00
CA PHE A 56 -9.37 4.12 5.62
C PHE A 56 -8.46 5.36 5.58
N ASN A 57 -8.99 6.48 5.07
CA ASN A 57 -8.31 7.78 5.12
C ASN A 57 -8.08 8.22 6.57
N ASP A 58 -9.07 8.10 7.44
CA ASP A 58 -8.93 8.45 8.86
C ASP A 58 -7.79 7.67 9.53
N ILE A 59 -7.80 6.32 9.44
CA ILE A 59 -6.73 5.53 10.07
C ILE A 59 -5.35 5.77 9.45
N THR A 60 -5.29 6.12 8.16
CA THR A 60 -4.04 6.41 7.45
C THR A 60 -3.48 7.75 7.91
N PHE A 61 -4.26 8.83 7.82
CA PHE A 61 -3.77 10.19 8.05
C PHE A 61 -3.71 10.57 9.54
N SER A 62 -4.50 9.92 10.41
CA SER A 62 -4.32 10.00 11.87
C SER A 62 -3.16 9.13 12.38
N SER A 63 -2.52 8.36 11.49
CA SER A 63 -1.46 7.42 11.83
C SER A 63 -1.88 6.38 12.88
N ASN A 64 -3.07 5.81 12.73
CA ASN A 64 -3.53 4.70 13.55
C ASN A 64 -2.77 3.41 13.17
N GLU A 65 -1.52 3.31 13.64
CA GLU A 65 -0.60 2.21 13.31
C GLU A 65 -1.16 0.84 13.70
N TYR A 66 -2.04 0.79 14.71
CA TYR A 66 -2.66 -0.47 15.13
C TYR A 66 -3.51 -1.08 14.02
N GLU A 67 -4.44 -0.30 13.45
CA GLU A 67 -5.32 -0.73 12.37
C GLU A 67 -4.53 -0.98 11.07
N LEU A 68 -3.56 -0.12 10.76
CA LEU A 68 -2.72 -0.26 9.57
C LEU A 68 -1.88 -1.55 9.60
N VAL A 69 -1.17 -1.81 10.70
CA VAL A 69 -0.24 -2.95 10.78
C VAL A 69 -0.98 -4.28 10.98
N ARG A 70 -2.13 -4.32 11.66
CA ARG A 70 -2.81 -5.60 11.94
C ARG A 70 -3.44 -6.26 10.72
N ALA A 71 -3.65 -5.52 9.64
CA ALA A 71 -4.34 -6.00 8.45
C ALA A 71 -3.52 -7.00 7.62
N CYS A 72 -2.19 -7.03 7.75
CA CYS A 72 -1.38 -8.02 7.06
C CYS A 72 -0.17 -8.42 7.91
N PRO A 73 0.17 -9.71 8.02
CA PRO A 73 1.39 -10.13 8.70
C PRO A 73 2.67 -9.59 8.03
N ASP A 74 2.60 -9.12 6.78
CA ASP A 74 3.74 -8.54 6.07
C ASP A 74 4.11 -7.14 6.59
N HIS A 75 3.22 -6.47 7.32
CA HIS A 75 3.43 -5.13 7.85
C HIS A 75 4.32 -5.15 9.11
N PHE A 76 5.30 -4.24 9.16
CA PHE A 76 6.10 -4.00 10.35
C PHE A 76 5.85 -2.60 10.90
N VAL A 77 5.94 -1.57 10.05
CA VAL A 77 5.68 -0.16 10.41
C VAL A 77 4.90 0.50 9.29
N LEU A 78 3.71 1.00 9.59
CA LEU A 78 2.92 1.86 8.72
C LEU A 78 2.48 3.06 9.57
N ARG A 79 3.05 4.24 9.31
CA ARG A 79 2.75 5.46 10.08
C ARG A 79 2.80 6.70 9.20
N PHE A 80 2.02 7.71 9.58
CA PHE A 80 2.04 9.00 8.91
C PHE A 80 2.98 9.96 9.64
N VAL A 81 4.07 10.37 8.97
CA VAL A 81 5.11 11.22 9.55
C VAL A 81 5.72 12.11 8.47
N GLY A 82 5.95 13.38 8.80
CA GLY A 82 6.56 14.32 7.84
C GLY A 82 5.71 14.58 6.59
N GLY A 83 4.38 14.41 6.67
CA GLY A 83 3.47 14.61 5.55
C GLY A 83 3.38 13.43 4.57
N ARG A 84 4.01 12.30 4.89
CA ARG A 84 4.02 11.08 4.07
C ARG A 84 3.71 9.86 4.93
N GLN A 85 3.34 8.76 4.30
CA GLN A 85 3.23 7.48 5.00
C GLN A 85 4.52 6.69 4.85
N GLU A 86 5.22 6.46 5.96
CA GLU A 86 6.34 5.53 6.03
C GLU A 86 5.79 4.10 6.00
N VAL A 87 6.35 3.26 5.12
CA VAL A 87 5.99 1.85 4.97
C VAL A 87 7.24 0.98 5.08
N LEU A 88 7.27 0.12 6.10
CA LEU A 88 8.24 -0.95 6.30
C LEU A 88 7.53 -2.30 6.27
N GLU A 89 7.72 -3.04 5.18
CA GLU A 89 6.95 -4.27 4.92
C GLU A 89 7.72 -5.29 4.08
N THR A 90 7.29 -6.54 4.15
CA THR A 90 7.71 -7.60 3.23
C THR A 90 6.63 -7.81 2.16
N ASN A 91 6.52 -6.86 1.24
CA ASN A 91 5.44 -6.84 0.26
C ASN A 91 5.40 -8.09 -0.64
N GLY A 92 4.31 -8.86 -0.51
CA GLY A 92 4.05 -10.00 -1.38
C GLY A 92 5.06 -11.13 -1.24
N GLY A 93 5.55 -11.39 -0.03
CA GLY A 93 6.53 -12.44 0.22
C GLY A 93 7.91 -12.17 -0.41
N SER A 94 8.24 -10.90 -0.67
CA SER A 94 9.58 -10.49 -1.08
C SER A 94 10.65 -11.07 -0.13
N PRO A 95 11.80 -11.55 -0.63
CA PRO A 95 12.88 -12.01 0.25
C PRO A 95 13.52 -10.86 1.06
N LEU A 96 13.26 -9.61 0.67
CA LEU A 96 13.76 -8.41 1.33
C LEU A 96 12.61 -7.53 1.78
N THR A 97 12.68 -7.07 3.03
CA THR A 97 11.82 -6.02 3.56
C THR A 97 12.14 -4.70 2.85
N ALA A 98 11.11 -4.03 2.34
CA ALA A 98 11.20 -2.71 1.73
C ALA A 98 10.92 -1.62 2.78
N LEU A 99 11.62 -0.49 2.65
CA LEU A 99 11.34 0.75 3.38
C LEU A 99 11.20 1.88 2.36
N PHE A 100 10.06 2.53 2.34
CA PHE A 100 9.74 3.63 1.43
C PHE A 100 8.67 4.52 2.03
N ASP A 101 8.49 5.71 1.44
CA ASP A 101 7.41 6.61 1.79
C ASP A 101 6.37 6.65 0.66
N ILE A 102 5.10 6.88 1.01
CA ILE A 102 4.05 7.23 0.04
C ILE A 102 3.73 8.71 0.20
N ASP A 103 3.90 9.45 -0.89
CA ASP A 103 3.49 10.85 -1.01
C ASP A 103 2.11 10.92 -1.68
N TYR A 104 1.07 11.11 -0.88
CA TYR A 104 -0.32 11.23 -1.36
C TYR A 104 -0.63 12.57 -2.05
N GLY A 105 0.28 13.55 -1.94
CA GLY A 105 0.19 14.83 -2.66
C GLY A 105 0.80 14.78 -4.05
N ASP A 106 1.55 13.71 -4.38
CA ASP A 106 2.21 13.54 -5.66
C ASP A 106 1.56 12.40 -6.47
N VAL A 107 1.17 12.71 -7.70
CA VAL A 107 0.67 11.74 -8.69
C VAL A 107 1.44 11.85 -10.01
N SER A 108 2.51 12.64 -10.06
CA SER A 108 3.21 13.05 -11.28
C SER A 108 3.86 11.90 -12.04
N SER A 109 4.22 10.82 -11.34
CA SER A 109 4.87 9.64 -11.92
C SER A 109 3.97 8.41 -12.04
N ILE A 110 2.68 8.55 -11.73
CA ILE A 110 1.66 7.51 -11.90
C ILE A 110 1.20 7.53 -13.36
N THR A 111 1.24 6.36 -14.02
CA THR A 111 1.02 6.26 -15.47
C THR A 111 -0.34 5.67 -15.85
N THR A 112 -0.94 4.90 -14.96
CA THR A 112 -2.28 4.33 -15.13
C THR A 112 -3.29 5.48 -15.14
N PRO A 113 -4.36 5.44 -15.94
CA PRO A 113 -5.43 6.44 -15.91
C PRO A 113 -6.33 6.30 -14.67
N VAL A 114 -7.05 7.35 -14.32
CA VAL A 114 -8.16 7.28 -13.35
C VAL A 114 -9.38 6.75 -14.10
N ASP A 115 -10.07 5.80 -13.50
CA ASP A 115 -11.34 5.29 -14.03
C ASP A 115 -12.49 6.10 -13.43
N PRO A 116 -13.24 6.88 -14.23
CA PRO A 116 -14.32 7.71 -13.72
C PRO A 116 -15.48 6.92 -13.12
N ALA A 117 -15.56 5.60 -13.35
CA ALA A 117 -16.54 4.74 -12.69
C ALA A 117 -16.22 4.50 -11.20
N PHE A 118 -15.04 4.89 -10.73
CA PHE A 118 -14.60 4.75 -9.34
C PHE A 118 -14.45 6.11 -8.68
N PRO A 119 -15.50 6.63 -8.00
CA PRO A 119 -15.49 7.98 -7.47
C PRO A 119 -14.56 8.16 -6.27
N TYR A 120 -14.24 7.09 -5.54
CA TYR A 120 -13.36 7.13 -4.38
C TYR A 120 -11.99 6.57 -4.72
N ARG A 121 -10.93 7.21 -4.22
CA ARG A 121 -9.56 6.81 -4.55
C ARG A 121 -8.56 7.17 -3.47
N LEU A 122 -7.45 6.44 -3.48
CA LEU A 122 -6.22 6.77 -2.78
C LEU A 122 -5.06 6.61 -3.77
N ASP A 123 -4.43 7.73 -4.11
CA ASP A 123 -3.34 7.82 -5.08
C ASP A 123 -2.10 8.36 -4.37
N GLY A 124 -0.92 7.83 -4.71
CA GLY A 124 0.32 8.40 -4.21
C GLY A 124 1.55 7.83 -4.89
N VAL A 125 2.60 8.63 -4.98
CA VAL A 125 3.90 8.18 -5.48
C VAL A 125 4.66 7.51 -4.35
N ALA A 126 5.18 6.31 -4.61
CA ALA A 126 6.11 5.63 -3.69
C ALA A 126 7.53 6.16 -3.92
N VAL A 127 8.17 6.62 -2.86
CA VAL A 127 9.45 7.33 -2.88
C VAL A 127 10.50 6.55 -2.08
N GLY A 128 11.65 6.28 -2.70
CA GLY A 128 12.78 5.66 -2.02
C GLY A 128 13.53 6.65 -1.12
N SER A 129 14.50 6.15 -0.35
CA SER A 129 15.18 6.94 0.69
C SER A 129 15.96 8.16 0.19
N ASN A 130 16.23 8.25 -1.12
CA ASN A 130 16.92 9.38 -1.77
C ASN A 130 15.94 10.35 -2.44
N GLY A 131 14.63 10.25 -2.16
CA GLY A 131 13.60 11.08 -2.78
C GLY A 131 13.20 10.64 -4.20
N LYS A 132 13.74 9.52 -4.71
CA LYS A 132 13.42 9.06 -6.05
C LYS A 132 12.06 8.35 -6.10
N PRO A 133 11.18 8.64 -7.08
CA PRO A 133 10.01 7.82 -7.36
C PRO A 133 10.41 6.39 -7.76
N ILE A 134 9.98 5.42 -6.96
CA ILE A 134 10.23 3.98 -7.18
C ILE A 134 8.97 3.21 -7.55
N GLY A 135 7.80 3.85 -7.51
CA GLY A 135 6.53 3.24 -7.87
C GLY A 135 5.37 4.20 -7.65
N GLY A 136 4.16 3.67 -7.63
CA GLY A 136 2.97 4.43 -7.27
C GLY A 136 1.81 3.52 -6.90
N VAL A 137 0.87 4.06 -6.15
CA VAL A 137 -0.39 3.39 -5.78
C VAL A 137 -1.55 4.13 -6.43
N ARG A 138 -2.55 3.36 -6.88
CA ARG A 138 -3.85 3.87 -7.32
C ARG A 138 -4.91 2.86 -6.89
N HIS A 139 -5.41 3.04 -5.68
CA HIS A 139 -6.54 2.27 -5.20
C HIS A 139 -7.82 3.04 -5.52
N GLN A 140 -8.78 2.35 -6.13
CA GLN A 140 -10.01 2.94 -6.64
C GLN A 140 -11.19 2.12 -6.14
N PHE A 141 -12.22 2.78 -5.63
CA PHE A 141 -13.36 2.14 -5.00
C PHE A 141 -14.67 2.71 -5.54
N ARG A 142 -15.67 1.84 -5.64
CA ARG A 142 -17.04 2.21 -5.97
C ARG A 142 -18.03 1.31 -5.28
N ASP A 143 -19.21 1.84 -5.07
CA ASP A 143 -20.36 1.03 -4.70
C ASP A 143 -20.82 0.17 -5.88
N THR A 144 -21.41 -0.95 -5.51
CA THR A 144 -22.16 -1.86 -6.37
C THR A 144 -23.51 -2.12 -5.70
N PRO A 145 -24.50 -2.67 -6.42
CA PRO A 145 -25.78 -3.05 -5.78
C PRO A 145 -25.62 -3.98 -4.58
N ASP A 146 -24.55 -4.80 -4.57
CA ASP A 146 -24.33 -5.83 -3.55
C ASP A 146 -23.31 -5.41 -2.47
N GLY A 147 -22.65 -4.26 -2.59
CA GLY A 147 -21.60 -3.81 -1.66
C GLY A 147 -20.46 -3.07 -2.35
N ILE A 148 -19.21 -3.39 -2.02
CA ILE A 148 -18.02 -2.64 -2.42
C ILE A 148 -17.28 -3.34 -3.56
N HIS A 149 -16.88 -2.58 -4.59
CA HIS A 149 -15.85 -3.01 -5.54
C HIS A 149 -14.58 -2.19 -5.32
N ALA A 150 -13.53 -2.85 -4.85
CA ALA A 150 -12.19 -2.29 -4.68
C ALA A 150 -11.26 -2.76 -5.82
N ARG A 151 -10.70 -1.81 -6.57
CA ARG A 151 -9.61 -2.05 -7.52
C ARG A 151 -8.31 -1.54 -6.91
N LEU A 152 -7.44 -2.47 -6.56
CA LEU A 152 -6.21 -2.22 -5.84
C LEU A 152 -5.04 -2.29 -6.82
N LEU A 153 -4.56 -1.14 -7.28
CA LEU A 153 -3.45 -1.08 -8.24
C LEU A 153 -2.18 -0.50 -7.63
N VAL A 154 -1.06 -1.16 -7.94
CA VAL A 154 0.30 -0.72 -7.64
C VAL A 154 1.14 -0.75 -8.93
N GLU A 155 1.89 0.31 -9.17
CA GLU A 155 2.84 0.46 -10.26
C GLU A 155 4.26 0.17 -9.77
N PHE A 156 4.79 -1.01 -10.11
CA PHE A 156 6.20 -1.31 -9.89
C PHE A 156 7.07 -0.80 -11.05
N PRO A 157 8.39 -0.63 -10.85
CA PRO A 157 9.32 -0.51 -11.97
C PRO A 157 9.20 -1.71 -12.91
N LEU A 158 9.36 -1.50 -14.22
CA LEU A 158 9.21 -2.58 -15.21
C LEU A 158 10.10 -3.81 -14.91
N ALA A 159 11.26 -3.62 -14.30
CA ALA A 159 12.19 -4.70 -13.99
C ALA A 159 11.79 -5.55 -12.76
N MET A 160 10.73 -5.19 -12.02
CA MET A 160 10.32 -5.90 -10.81
C MET A 160 9.99 -7.36 -11.08
N ILE A 161 10.55 -8.30 -10.32
CA ILE A 161 10.42 -9.73 -10.59
C ILE A 161 8.95 -10.20 -10.49
N GLY A 162 8.54 -11.07 -11.42
CA GLY A 162 7.15 -11.49 -11.54
C GLY A 162 6.61 -12.26 -10.33
N THR A 163 7.48 -12.93 -9.56
CA THR A 163 7.11 -13.59 -8.30
C THR A 163 6.64 -12.59 -7.24
N VAL A 164 7.37 -11.47 -7.06
CA VAL A 164 6.97 -10.38 -6.15
C VAL A 164 5.64 -9.80 -6.58
N VAL A 165 5.44 -9.55 -7.88
CA VAL A 165 4.15 -9.03 -8.39
C VAL A 165 2.99 -9.99 -8.10
N ARG A 166 3.18 -11.31 -8.27
CA ARG A 166 2.13 -12.29 -7.95
C ARG A 166 1.86 -12.38 -6.45
N GLY A 167 2.90 -12.38 -5.62
CA GLY A 167 2.74 -12.37 -4.18
C GLY A 167 2.07 -11.08 -3.69
N HIS A 168 2.39 -9.94 -4.31
CA HIS A 168 1.82 -8.66 -3.90
C HIS A 168 0.32 -8.57 -4.21
N ARG A 169 -0.18 -9.31 -5.21
CA ARG A 169 -1.65 -9.45 -5.40
C ARG A 169 -2.34 -10.10 -4.20
N TRP A 170 -1.70 -11.10 -3.59
CA TRP A 170 -2.22 -11.77 -2.38
C TRP A 170 -2.10 -10.87 -1.15
N HIS A 171 -1.00 -10.12 -1.06
CA HIS A 171 -0.80 -9.11 -0.03
C HIS A 171 -1.92 -8.05 -0.06
N LEU A 172 -2.17 -7.44 -1.24
CA LEU A 172 -3.27 -6.48 -1.46
C LEU A 172 -4.63 -7.09 -1.08
N ALA A 173 -4.89 -8.34 -1.48
CA ALA A 173 -6.13 -9.01 -1.11
C ALA A 173 -6.27 -9.16 0.40
N CYS A 174 -5.21 -9.61 1.08
CA CYS A 174 -5.20 -9.83 2.52
C CYS A 174 -5.41 -8.53 3.31
N GLU A 175 -4.63 -7.49 3.02
CA GLU A 175 -4.70 -6.25 3.78
C GLU A 175 -6.03 -5.52 3.56
N PHE A 176 -6.50 -5.41 2.32
CA PHE A 176 -7.73 -4.66 2.03
C PHE A 176 -8.97 -5.44 2.45
N SER A 177 -8.99 -6.78 2.37
CA SER A 177 -10.09 -7.55 2.97
C SER A 177 -10.18 -7.30 4.48
N ASN A 178 -9.06 -7.34 5.20
CA ASN A 178 -9.04 -7.12 6.64
C ASN A 178 -9.39 -5.67 7.03
N TRP A 179 -8.94 -4.67 6.26
CA TRP A 179 -9.33 -3.27 6.47
C TRP A 179 -10.80 -3.02 6.17
N ILE A 180 -11.34 -3.61 5.10
CA ILE A 180 -12.77 -3.49 4.79
C ILE A 180 -13.59 -4.14 5.92
N GLU A 181 -13.26 -5.36 6.34
CA GLU A 181 -13.94 -6.00 7.47
C GLU A 181 -13.89 -5.16 8.75
N ALA A 182 -12.73 -4.55 9.05
CA ALA A 182 -12.58 -3.66 10.20
C ALA A 182 -13.48 -2.42 10.11
N ALA A 183 -13.53 -1.78 8.93
CA ALA A 183 -14.41 -0.62 8.70
C ALA A 183 -15.89 -0.98 8.88
N LEU A 184 -16.33 -2.12 8.32
CA LEU A 184 -17.71 -2.59 8.44
C LEU A 184 -18.10 -2.99 9.86
N ALA A 185 -17.13 -3.45 10.66
CA ALA A 185 -17.34 -3.72 12.08
C ALA A 185 -17.44 -2.43 12.90
N ALA A 186 -16.64 -1.41 12.56
CA ALA A 186 -16.66 -0.11 13.22
C ALA A 186 -17.97 0.67 12.97
N ASP A 187 -18.56 0.56 11.79
CA ASP A 187 -19.84 1.21 11.43
C ASP A 187 -21.05 0.63 12.19
N LYS A 188 -20.92 -0.59 12.74
CA LYS A 188 -21.96 -1.26 13.53
C LYS A 188 -21.88 -0.99 15.03
N ALA A 189 -20.83 -0.30 15.49
CA ALA A 189 -20.55 -0.03 16.90
C ALA A 189 -21.09 1.34 17.33
#